data_AF-A0A529XK24-F1
#
_entry.id   AF-A0A529XK24-F1
#
_cell.length_a   1.000
_cell.length_b   1.000
_cell.length_c   1.000
_cell.angle_alpha   90.00
_cell.angle_beta   90.00
_cell.angle_gamma   90.00
#
_symmetry.space_group_name_H-M   'P 1'
#
loop_
_entity.id
_entity.type
_entity.pdbx_description
1 polymer ?
#
loop_
_entity_poly.entity_id
_entity_poly.type
_entity_poly.pdbx_seq_one_letter_code
_entity_poly.pdbx_strand_id
1 'polypeptide(L)'
;MIRILKSGRSAEAKATDASAVRSAVESVLVDVEARGDAALRELSQKFDRWAPPSFRLSQDEIDACVGALSSRQLDDIRFAQAQIRRFAEVQKAALKDVEVETLPGVVLGHRNIPMNSVGCYVPGGKYPLVASAHMGIVTAKVAGVKR
;
A
#
# COMPACT_ATOMS: atom_id res chain seq x y z
N MET A 1 -18.23 -3.79 37.70
CA MET A 1 -19.28 -3.66 36.65
C MET A 1 -18.77 -2.64 35.63
N ILE A 2 -18.67 -2.99 34.35
CA ILE A 2 -18.15 -2.07 33.31
C ILE A 2 -19.20 -1.01 32.97
N ARG A 3 -18.82 0.27 33.01
CA ARG A 3 -19.69 1.41 32.64
C ARG A 3 -19.52 1.70 31.14
N ILE A 4 -20.59 1.50 30.37
CA ILE A 4 -20.61 1.84 28.94
C ILE A 4 -20.95 3.33 28.81
N LEU A 5 -20.02 4.14 28.32
CA LEU A 5 -20.18 5.60 28.15
C LEU A 5 -20.75 5.99 26.78
N LYS A 6 -20.62 5.13 25.78
CA LYS A 6 -21.12 5.36 24.42
C LYS A 6 -21.39 4.02 23.74
N SER A 7 -22.60 3.84 23.25
CA SER A 7 -22.97 2.68 22.42
C SER A 7 -22.53 2.91 20.98
N GLY A 8 -22.22 1.81 20.27
CA GLY A 8 -21.97 1.87 18.84
C GLY A 8 -23.20 2.35 18.06
N ARG A 9 -22.99 2.83 16.82
CA ARG A 9 -24.09 3.16 15.90
C ARG A 9 -24.95 1.92 15.63
N SER A 10 -26.25 2.13 15.38
CA SER A 10 -27.19 1.06 15.01
C SER A 10 -26.81 0.43 13.66
N ALA A 11 -27.33 -0.77 13.38
CA ALA A 11 -27.06 -1.46 12.12
C ALA A 11 -27.59 -0.66 10.92
N GLU A 12 -28.77 -0.05 11.06
CA GLU A 12 -29.41 0.78 10.04
C GLU A 12 -28.58 2.02 9.76
N ALA A 13 -28.13 2.74 10.80
CA ALA A 13 -27.27 3.91 10.64
C ALA A 13 -25.95 3.56 9.94
N LYS A 14 -25.33 2.43 10.30
CA LYS A 14 -24.12 1.94 9.62
C LYS A 14 -24.38 1.62 8.15
N ALA A 15 -25.52 1.01 7.82
CA ALA A 15 -25.89 0.68 6.45
C ALA A 15 -26.12 1.94 5.60
N THR A 16 -26.80 2.95 6.16
CA THR A 16 -26.99 4.25 5.49
C THR A 16 -25.65 4.95 5.25
N ASP A 17 -24.78 5.02 6.25
CA ASP A 17 -23.44 5.61 6.11
C ASP A 17 -22.62 4.88 5.03
N ALA A 18 -22.65 3.54 5.02
CA ALA A 18 -21.92 2.73 4.04
C ALA A 18 -22.43 2.97 2.61
N SER A 19 -23.74 3.09 2.43
CA SER A 19 -24.35 3.42 1.14
C SER A 19 -23.90 4.81 0.65
N ALA A 20 -23.93 5.83 1.52
CA ALA A 20 -23.48 7.17 1.18
C ALA A 20 -21.99 7.22 0.81
N VAL A 21 -21.14 6.52 1.58
CA VAL A 21 -19.70 6.39 1.26
C VAL A 21 -19.49 5.70 -0.07
N ARG A 22 -20.21 4.61 -0.35
CA ARG A 22 -20.11 3.88 -1.60
C ARG A 22 -20.42 4.79 -2.80
N SER A 23 -21.55 5.48 -2.78
CA SER A 23 -21.95 6.38 -3.86
C SER A 23 -20.93 7.50 -4.08
N ALA A 24 -20.37 8.05 -3.00
CA ALA A 24 -19.33 9.07 -3.09
C ALA A 24 -18.03 8.53 -3.71
N VAL A 25 -17.59 7.33 -3.32
CA VAL A 25 -16.38 6.69 -3.88
C VAL A 25 -16.59 6.32 -5.34
N GLU A 26 -17.74 5.76 -5.72
CA GLU A 26 -18.07 5.45 -7.11
C GLU A 26 -18.01 6.71 -7.99
N SER A 27 -18.56 7.83 -7.52
CA SER A 27 -18.47 9.11 -8.23
C SER A 27 -17.03 9.60 -8.38
N VAL A 28 -16.20 9.45 -7.34
CA VAL A 28 -14.78 9.84 -7.40
C VAL A 28 -14.01 8.98 -8.40
N LEU A 29 -14.26 7.67 -8.43
CA LEU A 29 -13.58 6.76 -9.34
C LEU A 29 -13.90 7.08 -10.81
N VAL A 30 -15.18 7.31 -11.13
CA VAL A 30 -15.60 7.69 -12.49
C VAL A 30 -14.96 9.01 -12.91
N ASP A 31 -14.89 9.98 -12.01
CA ASP A 31 -14.31 11.29 -12.30
C ASP A 31 -12.79 11.24 -12.51
N VAL A 32 -12.08 10.47 -11.68
CA VAL A 32 -10.64 10.23 -11.84
C VAL A 32 -10.34 9.44 -13.11
N GLU A 33 -11.17 8.45 -13.48
CA GLU A 33 -11.01 7.71 -14.73
C GLU A 33 -11.20 8.62 -15.95
N ALA A 34 -12.17 9.55 -15.91
CA ALA A 34 -12.46 10.45 -17.02
C ALA A 34 -11.47 11.62 -17.15
N ARG A 35 -11.01 12.19 -16.03
CA ARG A 35 -10.24 13.46 -16.01
C ARG A 35 -8.81 13.33 -15.49
N GLY A 36 -8.42 12.17 -14.95
CA GLY A 36 -7.08 11.89 -14.44
C GLY A 36 -6.61 12.91 -13.40
N ASP A 37 -5.41 13.47 -13.61
CA ASP A 37 -4.72 14.37 -12.68
C ASP A 37 -5.52 15.64 -12.32
N ALA A 38 -6.40 16.11 -13.20
CA ALA A 38 -7.23 17.28 -12.92
C ALA A 38 -8.22 16.98 -11.77
N ALA A 39 -8.91 15.84 -11.81
CA ALA A 39 -9.80 15.40 -10.73
C ALA A 39 -9.00 15.14 -9.44
N LEU A 40 -7.84 14.46 -9.54
CA LEU A 40 -6.98 14.21 -8.37
C LEU A 40 -6.55 15.51 -7.68
N ARG A 41 -6.19 16.53 -8.46
CA ARG A 41 -5.78 17.84 -7.93
C ARG A 41 -6.91 18.56 -7.22
N GLU A 42 -8.12 18.56 -7.78
CA GLU A 42 -9.30 19.14 -7.13
C GLU A 42 -9.63 18.40 -5.82
N LEU A 43 -9.55 17.07 -5.81
CA LEU A 43 -9.80 16.25 -4.62
C LEU A 43 -8.74 16.51 -3.54
N SER A 44 -7.45 16.57 -3.89
CA SER A 44 -6.39 16.86 -2.92
C SER A 44 -6.50 18.29 -2.36
N GLN A 45 -6.86 19.27 -3.19
CA GLN A 45 -7.16 20.61 -2.68
C GLN A 45 -8.36 20.63 -1.74
N LYS A 46 -9.42 19.86 -2.03
CA LYS A 46 -10.63 19.79 -1.22
C LYS A 46 -10.40 19.11 0.14
N PHE A 47 -9.72 17.96 0.14
CA PHE A 47 -9.59 17.12 1.33
C PHE A 47 -8.31 17.40 2.12
N ASP A 48 -7.20 17.67 1.44
CA ASP A 48 -5.88 17.83 2.05
C ASP A 48 -5.45 19.30 2.11
N ARG A 49 -6.13 20.19 1.38
CA ARG A 49 -5.73 21.60 1.17
C ARG A 49 -4.31 21.72 0.63
N TRP A 50 -3.94 20.77 -0.23
CA TRP A 50 -2.60 20.62 -0.78
C TRP A 50 -2.68 20.28 -2.27
N ALA A 51 -1.97 21.04 -3.11
CA ALA A 51 -2.01 20.87 -4.56
C ALA A 51 -0.68 21.34 -5.21
N PRO A 52 0.45 20.66 -4.94
CA PRO A 52 1.76 21.04 -5.47
C PRO A 52 1.80 20.93 -7.00
N PRO A 53 2.72 21.61 -7.70
CA PRO A 53 2.85 21.47 -9.15
C PRO A 53 2.98 19.99 -9.61
N SER A 54 3.70 19.17 -8.85
CA SER A 54 3.83 17.72 -9.05
C SER A 54 3.49 16.96 -7.77
N PHE A 55 2.70 15.89 -7.89
CA PHE A 55 2.48 14.92 -6.79
C PHE A 55 3.64 13.93 -6.65
N ARG A 56 4.43 13.75 -7.71
CA ARG A 56 5.63 12.93 -7.68
C ARG A 56 6.78 13.75 -7.09
N LEU A 57 7.35 13.25 -6.00
CA LEU A 57 8.56 13.82 -5.42
C LEU A 57 9.72 13.71 -6.41
N SER A 58 10.46 14.81 -6.54
CA SER A 58 11.77 14.87 -7.20
C SER A 58 12.83 14.17 -6.36
N GLN A 59 13.98 13.86 -6.99
CA GLN A 59 15.10 13.26 -6.26
C GLN A 59 15.62 14.20 -5.17
N ASP A 60 15.70 15.51 -5.45
CA ASP A 60 16.16 16.51 -4.48
C ASP A 60 15.24 16.59 -3.25
N GLU A 61 13.91 16.51 -3.43
CA GLU A 61 12.96 16.45 -2.31
C GLU A 61 13.13 15.18 -1.48
N ILE A 62 13.41 14.03 -2.13
CA ILE A 62 13.69 12.77 -1.45
C ILE A 62 15.00 12.88 -0.66
N ASP A 63 16.06 13.40 -1.27
CA ASP A 63 17.37 13.54 -0.64
C ASP A 63 17.31 14.53 0.54
N ALA A 64 16.54 15.61 0.43
CA ALA A 64 16.27 16.53 1.52
C ALA A 64 15.51 15.84 2.68
N CYS A 65 14.48 15.04 2.38
CA CYS A 65 13.77 14.25 3.39
C CYS A 65 14.70 13.27 4.12
N VAL A 66 15.57 12.58 3.37
CA VAL A 66 16.55 11.63 3.93
C VAL A 66 17.60 12.37 4.77
N GLY A 67 18.08 13.53 4.29
CA GLY A 67 19.06 14.36 4.99
C GLY A 67 18.54 15.00 6.29
N ALA A 68 17.22 15.14 6.44
CA ALA A 68 16.59 15.61 7.67
C ALA A 68 16.54 14.54 8.78
N LEU A 69 16.84 13.27 8.47
CA LEU A 69 16.84 12.18 9.44
C LEU A 69 18.19 12.10 10.18
N SER A 70 18.11 11.84 11.48
CA SER A 70 19.31 11.49 12.27
C SER A 70 19.87 10.13 11.83
N SER A 71 21.17 9.92 12.09
CA SER A 71 21.83 8.63 11.87
C SER A 71 21.08 7.48 12.53
N ARG A 72 20.63 7.67 13.77
CA ARG A 72 19.84 6.68 14.51
C ARG A 72 18.54 6.31 13.79
N GLN A 73 17.78 7.29 13.30
CA GLN A 73 16.54 7.02 12.57
C GLN A 73 16.80 6.24 11.27
N LEU A 74 17.88 6.57 10.57
CA LEU A 74 18.29 5.82 9.38
C LEU A 74 18.67 4.38 9.71
N ASP A 75 19.38 4.16 10.81
CA ASP A 75 19.79 2.83 11.26
C ASP A 75 18.58 2.00 11.72
N ASP A 76 17.62 2.61 12.43
CA ASP A 76 16.36 1.96 12.82
C ASP A 76 15.54 1.53 11.58
N ILE A 77 15.45 2.40 10.56
CA ILE A 77 14.78 2.09 9.28
C ILE A 77 15.48 0.93 8.57
N ARG A 78 16.81 0.98 8.46
CA ARG A 78 17.61 -0.09 7.81
C ARG A 78 17.46 -1.41 8.54
N PHE A 79 17.51 -1.38 9.87
CA PHE A 79 17.31 -2.56 10.71
C PHE A 79 15.94 -3.19 10.46
N ALA A 80 14.86 -2.41 10.51
CA ALA A 80 13.51 -2.89 10.26
C ALA A 80 13.37 -3.51 8.86
N GLN A 81 13.88 -2.83 7.82
CA GLN A 81 13.86 -3.34 6.45
C GLN A 81 14.67 -4.64 6.29
N ALA A 82 15.80 -4.77 6.98
CA ALA A 82 16.62 -5.99 6.94
C ALA A 82 15.89 -7.19 7.58
N GLN A 83 15.21 -6.99 8.73
CA GLN A 83 14.43 -8.05 9.36
C GLN A 83 13.26 -8.52 8.48
N ILE A 84 12.51 -7.57 7.90
CA ILE A 84 11.38 -7.85 7.02
C ILE A 84 11.85 -8.58 5.77
N ARG A 85 12.92 -8.10 5.13
CA ARG A 85 13.50 -8.71 3.94
C ARG A 85 13.92 -10.14 4.19
N ARG A 86 14.67 -10.39 5.28
CA ARG A 86 15.17 -11.72 5.63
C ARG A 86 14.03 -12.74 5.73
N PHE A 87 12.94 -12.39 6.41
CA PHE A 87 11.82 -13.33 6.54
C PHE A 87 11.02 -13.47 5.25
N ALA A 88 10.80 -12.38 4.50
CA ALA A 88 10.15 -12.44 3.20
C ALA A 88 10.90 -13.32 2.19
N GLU A 89 12.24 -13.32 2.23
CA GLU A 89 13.08 -14.19 1.41
C GLU A 89 12.89 -15.68 1.76
N VAL A 90 12.80 -16.00 3.06
CA VAL A 90 12.46 -17.36 3.52
C VAL A 90 11.07 -17.77 3.01
N GLN A 91 10.07 -16.90 3.11
CA GLN A 91 8.72 -17.17 2.61
C GLN A 91 8.72 -17.39 1.09
N LYS A 92 9.43 -16.55 0.33
CA LYS A 92 9.55 -16.70 -1.12
C LYS A 92 10.26 -18.01 -1.49
N ALA A 93 11.32 -18.38 -0.79
CA ALA A 93 12.05 -19.64 -1.04
C ALA A 93 11.21 -20.89 -0.76
N ALA A 94 10.18 -20.78 0.08
CA ALA A 94 9.22 -21.85 0.32
C ALA A 94 8.21 -22.01 -0.83
N LEU A 95 8.02 -20.99 -1.68
CA LEU A 95 7.19 -21.08 -2.89
C LEU A 95 7.99 -21.82 -3.97
N LYS A 96 7.56 -23.05 -4.29
CA LYS A 96 8.17 -23.87 -5.32
C LYS A 96 7.24 -23.98 -6.51
N ASP A 97 7.80 -23.73 -7.69
CA ASP A 97 7.18 -24.13 -8.94
C ASP A 97 7.12 -25.66 -8.97
N VAL A 98 6.07 -26.18 -9.57
CA VAL A 98 5.87 -27.63 -9.73
C VAL A 98 5.78 -27.90 -11.22
N GLU A 99 6.52 -28.91 -11.66
CA GLU A 99 6.45 -29.46 -13.00
C GLU A 99 6.68 -30.97 -12.86
N VAL A 100 5.71 -31.77 -13.30
CA VAL A 100 5.74 -33.23 -13.16
C VAL A 100 5.11 -33.87 -14.39
N GLU A 101 5.78 -34.88 -14.94
CA GLU A 101 5.22 -35.74 -15.96
C GLU A 101 4.43 -36.87 -15.29
N THR A 102 3.10 -36.85 -15.43
CA THR A 102 2.21 -37.81 -14.74
C THR A 102 1.92 -39.05 -15.59
N LEU A 103 2.00 -38.90 -16.90
CA LEU A 103 1.94 -39.95 -17.92
C LEU A 103 2.94 -39.59 -19.04
N PRO A 104 3.44 -40.55 -19.83
CA PRO A 104 4.33 -40.25 -20.96
C PRO A 104 3.74 -39.16 -21.88
N GLY A 105 4.44 -38.03 -21.98
CA GLY A 105 4.05 -36.85 -22.76
C GLY A 105 3.09 -35.88 -22.07
N VAL A 106 2.66 -36.12 -20.82
CA VAL A 106 1.72 -35.26 -20.08
C VAL A 106 2.41 -34.60 -18.89
N VAL A 107 2.74 -33.31 -19.05
CA VAL A 107 3.38 -32.49 -18.01
C VAL A 107 2.35 -31.59 -17.35
N LEU A 108 2.23 -31.67 -16.03
CA LEU A 108 1.36 -30.85 -15.19
C LEU A 108 2.18 -30.01 -14.22
N GLY A 109 1.67 -28.86 -13.80
CA GLY A 109 2.43 -27.98 -12.92
C GLY A 109 1.79 -26.62 -12.63
N HIS A 110 2.50 -25.83 -11.83
CA HIS A 110 2.21 -24.42 -11.58
C HIS A 110 3.51 -23.61 -11.47
N ARG A 111 3.41 -22.30 -11.74
CA ARG A 111 4.51 -21.35 -11.55
C ARG A 111 4.09 -20.17 -10.69
N ASN A 112 5.01 -19.69 -9.87
CA ASN A 112 4.82 -18.53 -9.00
C ASN A 112 5.45 -17.31 -9.69
N ILE A 113 4.62 -16.45 -10.27
CA ILE A 113 5.06 -15.27 -11.02
C ILE A 113 4.70 -14.01 -10.23
N PRO A 114 5.66 -13.08 -10.01
CA PRO A 114 5.35 -11.83 -9.32
C PRO A 114 4.48 -10.92 -10.18
N MET A 115 3.72 -10.04 -9.53
CA MET A 115 2.99 -8.98 -10.22
C MET A 115 3.96 -8.04 -10.95
N ASN A 116 3.55 -7.54 -12.12
CA ASN A 116 4.35 -6.59 -12.89
C ASN A 116 4.48 -5.23 -12.18
N SER A 117 3.41 -4.79 -11.51
CA SER A 117 3.38 -3.54 -10.76
C SER A 117 2.45 -3.62 -9.56
N VAL A 118 2.79 -2.91 -8.49
CA VAL A 118 1.97 -2.77 -7.28
C VAL A 118 1.94 -1.32 -6.79
N GLY A 119 0.81 -0.91 -6.23
CA GLY A 119 0.68 0.35 -5.50
C GLY A 119 0.68 0.10 -3.99
N CYS A 120 1.39 0.93 -3.23
CA CYS A 120 1.35 0.90 -1.76
C CYS A 120 0.74 2.20 -1.24
N TYR A 121 -0.44 2.11 -0.63
CA TYR A 121 -1.09 3.23 0.03
C TYR A 121 -0.62 3.33 1.48
N VAL A 122 -0.08 4.49 1.87
CA VAL A 122 0.37 4.78 3.22
C VAL A 122 -0.46 5.93 3.78
N PRO A 123 -1.30 5.71 4.80
CA PRO A 123 -2.09 6.77 5.41
C PRO A 123 -1.20 7.87 6.00
N GLY A 124 -1.51 9.12 5.68
CA GLY A 124 -0.89 10.30 6.30
C GLY A 124 -1.52 10.66 7.66
N GLY A 125 -1.25 11.89 8.12
CA GLY A 125 -1.85 12.46 9.34
C GLY A 125 -0.88 12.55 10.53
N LYS A 126 -1.44 12.81 11.72
CA LYS A 126 -0.67 13.12 12.95
C LYS A 126 0.22 11.96 13.44
N TYR A 127 -0.14 10.72 13.10
CA TYR A 127 0.58 9.51 13.49
C TYR A 127 0.84 8.65 12.24
N PRO A 128 1.90 8.97 11.47
CA PRO A 128 2.20 8.22 10.26
C PRO A 128 2.55 6.77 10.59
N LEU A 129 1.83 5.82 9.98
CA LEU A 129 2.06 4.39 10.16
C LEU A 129 3.21 3.91 9.26
N VAL A 130 4.43 4.36 9.57
CA VAL A 130 5.64 4.10 8.77
C VAL A 130 5.90 2.60 8.56
N ALA A 131 5.52 1.76 9.52
CA ALA A 131 5.64 0.31 9.43
C ALA A 131 4.89 -0.28 8.21
N SER A 132 3.74 0.29 7.83
CA SER A 132 2.95 -0.17 6.68
C SER A 132 3.73 -0.05 5.37
N ALA A 133 4.52 1.01 5.21
CA ALA A 133 5.35 1.22 4.04
C ALA A 133 6.44 0.14 3.94
N HIS A 134 7.11 -0.18 5.04
CA HIS A 134 8.13 -1.23 5.05
C HIS A 134 7.55 -2.60 4.69
N MET A 135 6.43 -2.96 5.31
CA MET A 135 5.78 -4.26 5.08
C MET A 135 5.25 -4.41 3.65
N GLY A 136 4.69 -3.35 3.06
CA GLY A 136 4.19 -3.38 1.69
C GLY A 136 5.28 -3.36 0.63
N ILE A 137 6.27 -2.46 0.77
CA ILE A 137 7.27 -2.21 -0.28
C ILE A 137 8.36 -3.28 -0.28
N VAL A 138 8.89 -3.66 0.90
CA VAL A 138 10.01 -4.59 0.98
C VAL A 138 9.61 -5.99 0.50
N THR A 139 8.42 -6.46 0.88
CA THR A 139 7.90 -7.77 0.46
C THR A 139 7.64 -7.82 -1.06
N ALA A 140 7.09 -6.76 -1.65
CA ALA A 140 6.93 -6.65 -3.10
C ALA A 140 8.28 -6.67 -3.84
N LYS A 141 9.30 -5.97 -3.32
CA LYS A 141 10.66 -6.02 -3.88
C LYS A 141 11.24 -7.43 -3.80
N VAL A 142 11.08 -8.14 -2.67
CA VAL A 142 11.53 -9.52 -2.52
C VAL A 142 10.81 -10.46 -3.49
N ALA A 143 9.49 -10.29 -3.67
CA ALA A 143 8.71 -11.07 -4.65
C ALA A 143 9.26 -10.91 -6.07
N GLY A 144 9.84 -9.76 -6.41
CA GLY A 144 10.41 -9.46 -7.73
C GLY A 144 9.54 -8.52 -8.57
N VAL A 145 8.67 -7.75 -7.91
CA VAL A 145 7.84 -6.74 -8.58
C VAL A 145 8.73 -5.64 -9.17
N LYS A 146 8.51 -5.30 -10.45
CA LYS A 146 9.35 -4.34 -11.18
C LYS A 146 8.99 -2.88 -10.88
N ARG A 147 7.69 -2.58 -10.70
CA ARG A 147 7.18 -1.22 -10.49
C ARG A 147 6.28 -1.12 -9.27
#